data_AF-A0A956N5K0-F1
#
_entry.id   AF-A0A956N5K0-F1
#
_cell.length_a   1.000
_cell.length_b   1.000
_cell.length_c   1.000
_cell.angle_alpha   90.00
_cell.angle_beta   90.00
_cell.angle_gamma   90.00
#
_symmetry.space_group_name_H-M   'P 1'
#
loop_
_entity.id
_entity.type
_entity.pdbx_description
1 polymer ?
#
loop_
_entity_poly.entity_id
_entity_poly.type
_entity_poly.pdbx_seq_one_letter_code
_entity_poly.pdbx_strand_id
1 'polypeptide(L)' 'MPVNLRQRSFLKVLDFSPEEILHLLRLARDLKNAKYAGTEQPRLTGKNIALIFEKASTRTRCAFEVA' A
#
# COMPACT_ATOMS: atom_id res chain seq x y z
N MET A 1 -20.94 1.87 -0.06
CA MET A 1 -20.65 1.08 -1.29
C MET A 1 -19.40 0.25 -1.06
N PRO A 2 -19.30 -0.97 -1.60
CA PRO A 2 -18.06 -1.74 -1.50
C PRO A 2 -16.94 -1.04 -2.30
N VAL A 3 -15.83 -0.72 -1.63
CA VAL A 3 -14.64 -0.17 -2.28
C VAL A 3 -13.84 -1.33 -2.88
N ASN A 4 -13.68 -1.35 -4.20
CA ASN A 4 -12.87 -2.34 -4.90
C ASN A 4 -11.73 -1.65 -5.65
N LEU A 5 -10.49 -1.93 -5.23
CA LEU A 5 -9.27 -1.37 -5.81
C LEU A 5 -8.42 -2.42 -6.54
N ARG A 6 -8.97 -3.62 -6.80
CA ARG A 6 -8.22 -4.70 -7.45
C ARG A 6 -7.85 -4.30 -8.89
N GLN A 7 -6.59 -4.54 -9.26
CA GLN A 7 -6.02 -4.17 -10.57
C GLN A 7 -6.07 -2.67 -10.91
N ARG A 8 -6.21 -1.80 -9.90
CA ARG A 8 -6.17 -0.35 -10.11
C ARG A 8 -4.77 0.21 -9.89
N SER A 9 -4.31 1.05 -10.81
CA SER A 9 -3.06 1.79 -10.69
C SER A 9 -3.24 3.03 -9.79
N PHE A 10 -2.26 3.30 -8.93
CA PHE A 10 -2.21 4.52 -8.12
C PHE A 10 -1.21 5.50 -8.75
N LEU A 11 -1.69 6.38 -9.65
CA LEU A 11 -0.85 7.36 -10.36
C LEU A 11 -0.98 8.76 -9.76
N LYS A 12 -2.21 9.21 -9.49
CA LYS A 12 -2.49 10.51 -8.87
C LYS A 12 -3.61 10.37 -7.84
N VAL A 13 -3.57 11.18 -6.78
CA VAL A 13 -4.62 11.18 -5.73
C VAL A 13 -5.98 11.59 -6.31
N LEU A 14 -5.99 12.46 -7.32
CA LEU A 14 -7.21 12.93 -7.99
C LEU A 14 -7.96 11.81 -8.74
N ASP A 15 -7.32 10.68 -8.98
CA ASP A 15 -7.95 9.52 -9.64
C ASP A 15 -8.85 8.73 -8.67
N PHE A 16 -8.90 9.11 -7.38
CA PHE A 16 -9.61 8.39 -6.33
C PHE A 16 -10.69 9.25 -5.68
N SER A 17 -11.81 8.62 -5.30
CA SER A 17 -12.84 9.29 -4.51
C SER A 17 -12.40 9.46 -3.05
N PRO A 18 -13.00 10.42 -2.31
CA PRO A 18 -12.73 10.57 -0.88
C PRO A 18 -12.93 9.28 -0.08
N GLU A 19 -13.96 8.49 -0.41
CA GLU A 19 -14.26 7.21 0.25
C GLU A 19 -13.17 6.16 0.01
N GLU A 20 -12.59 6.13 -1.19
CA GLU A 20 -11.51 5.21 -1.54
C GLU A 20 -10.22 5.57 -0.81
N ILE A 21 -9.91 6.86 -0.71
CA ILE A 21 -8.78 7.34 0.09
C ILE A 21 -9.00 7.03 1.58
N LEU A 22 -10.19 7.28 2.11
CA LEU A 22 -10.52 6.92 3.49
C LEU A 22 -10.41 5.41 3.75
N HIS A 23 -10.79 4.58 2.77
CA HIS A 23 -10.60 3.14 2.85
C HIS A 23 -9.12 2.76 2.93
N LEU A 24 -8.26 3.33 2.06
CA LEU A 24 -6.81 3.10 2.09
C LEU A 24 -6.17 3.55 3.41
N LEU A 25 -6.60 4.70 3.95
CA LEU A 25 -6.09 5.21 5.24
C LEU A 25 -6.48 4.30 6.41
N ARG A 26 -7.72 3.78 6.42
CA ARG A 26 -8.16 2.81 7.44
C ARG A 26 -7.36 1.51 7.33
N LEU A 27 -7.17 1.00 6.12
CA LEU A 27 -6.36 -0.21 5.88
C LEU A 27 -4.91 -0.02 6.36
N ALA A 28 -4.28 1.12 6.05
CA ALA A 28 -2.92 1.42 6.49
C ALA A 28 -2.81 1.48 8.01
N ARG A 29 -3.80 2.07 8.70
CA ARG A 29 -3.88 2.10 10.15
C ARG A 29 -3.97 0.68 10.72
N ASP A 30 -4.84 -0.15 10.18
CA ASP A 30 -5.07 -1.50 10.70
C ASP A 30 -3.83 -2.39 10.49
N LEU A 31 -3.14 -2.27 9.35
CA LEU A 31 -1.85 -2.93 9.10
C LEU A 31 -0.76 -2.46 10.07
N LYS A 32 -0.66 -1.16 10.32
CA LYS A 32 0.29 -0.60 11.30
C LYS A 32 0.02 -1.14 12.70
N ASN A 33 -1.24 -1.22 13.10
CA ASN A 33 -1.64 -1.76 14.40
C ASN A 33 -1.31 -3.25 14.52
N ALA A 34 -1.58 -4.06 13.48
CA ALA A 34 -1.25 -5.48 13.47
C ALA A 34 0.27 -5.71 13.60
N LYS A 35 1.08 -4.95 12.85
CA LYS A 35 2.54 -4.99 12.96
C LYS A 35 3.03 -4.63 14.35
N TYR A 36 2.48 -3.57 14.95
CA TYR A 36 2.84 -3.14 16.31
C TYR A 36 2.44 -4.17 17.38
N ALA A 37 1.30 -4.83 17.20
CA ALA A 37 0.83 -5.89 18.08
C ALA A 37 1.52 -7.25 17.86
N GLY A 38 2.39 -7.38 16.85
CA GLY A 38 3.02 -8.64 16.47
C GLY A 38 2.06 -9.67 15.87
N THR A 39 0.89 -9.23 15.39
CA THR A 39 -0.17 -10.07 14.80
C THR A 39 -0.33 -9.87 13.29
N GLU A 40 0.73 -9.40 12.64
CA GLU A 40 0.73 -9.23 11.18
C GLU A 40 0.52 -10.57 10.46
N GLN A 41 -0.20 -10.52 9.34
CA GLN A 41 -0.47 -11.70 8.51
C GLN A 41 0.17 -11.51 7.14
N PRO A 42 0.90 -12.50 6.61
CA PRO A 42 1.47 -12.42 5.28
C PRO A 42 0.35 -12.47 4.23
N ARG A 43 0.16 -11.37 3.49
CA ARG A 43 -0.93 -11.21 2.50
C ARG A 43 -0.50 -11.35 1.04
N LEU A 44 0.80 -11.21 0.76
CA LEU A 44 1.34 -11.14 -0.61
C LEU A 44 2.33 -12.28 -0.92
N THR A 45 2.25 -13.39 -0.18
CA THR A 45 3.12 -14.55 -0.40
C THR A 45 3.04 -15.03 -1.86
N GLY A 46 4.20 -15.19 -2.49
CA GLY A 46 4.30 -15.61 -3.90
C GLY A 46 4.01 -14.52 -4.93
N LYS A 47 3.87 -13.25 -4.52
CA LYS A 47 3.79 -12.09 -5.41
C LYS A 47 5.15 -11.40 -5.49
N ASN A 48 5.50 -10.95 -6.69
CA ASN A 48 6.73 -10.21 -6.96
C ASN A 48 6.39 -8.79 -7.42
N ILE A 49 7.20 -7.81 -7.01
CA ILE A 49 7.13 -6.42 -7.46
C ILE A 49 8.44 -6.02 -8.13
N ALA A 50 8.37 -5.16 -9.15
CA ALA A 50 9.53 -4.54 -9.79
C ALA A 50 9.60 -3.07 -9.38
N LEU A 51 10.76 -2.64 -8.89
CA LEU A 51 10.99 -1.25 -8.47
C LEU A 51 11.90 -0.54 -9.48
N ILE A 52 11.33 0.37 -10.26
CA ILE A 52 12.04 1.14 -11.29
C ILE A 52 12.21 2.58 -10.81
N PHE A 53 13.47 3.02 -10.67
CA PHE A 53 13.83 4.37 -10.24
C PHE A 53 14.72 5.04 -11.27
N GLU A 54 14.20 6.08 -11.93
CA GLU A 54 15.00 6.93 -12.83
C GLU A 54 15.95 7.84 -12.03
N LYS A 55 15.48 8.33 -10.89
CA LYS A 55 16.29 9.07 -9.90
C LYS A 55 16.38 8.28 -8.60
N ALA A 56 17.59 8.20 -8.04
CA ALA A 56 17.80 7.49 -6.78
C ALA A 56 16.99 8.13 -5.63
N SER A 57 16.20 7.29 -4.94
CA SER A 57 15.47 7.67 -3.72
C SER A 57 15.47 6.52 -2.72
N THR A 58 16.39 6.55 -1.76
CA THR A 58 16.57 5.50 -0.76
C THR A 58 15.33 5.34 0.12
N ARG A 59 14.71 6.44 0.57
CA ARG A 59 13.52 6.38 1.43
C ARG A 59 12.33 5.75 0.72
N THR A 60 12.14 6.05 -0.56
CA THR A 60 11.06 5.45 -1.35
C THR A 60 11.32 3.96 -1.57
N ARG A 61 12.54 3.57 -1.93
CA ARG A 61 12.89 2.15 -2.11
C ARG A 61 12.64 1.34 -0.84
N CYS A 62 13.20 1.76 0.31
CA CYS A 62 13.05 1.04 1.57
C CYS A 62 11.57 0.93 2.00
N ALA A 63 10.75 1.95 1.74
CA ALA A 63 9.32 1.88 2.06
C ALA A 63 8.58 0.79 1.27
N PHE A 64 8.94 0.55 0.00
CA PHE A 64 8.32 -0.50 -0.82
C PHE A 64 8.93 -1.89 -0.60
N GLU A 65 10.18 -1.97 -0.16
CA GLU A 65 10.87 -3.24 0.09
C GLU A 65 10.51 -3.84 1.45
N VAL A 66 10.26 -2.99 2.47
CA VAL A 66 9.94 -3.41 3.84
C VAL A 66 8.43 -3.58 4.08
N ALA A 67 7.59 -2.99 3.23
CA ALA A 67 6.13 -3.09 3.33
C ALA A 67 5.64 -4.51 3.05
#